data_AF-A0A537VGG5-F1
#
_entry.id   AF-A0A537VGG5-F1
#
_cell.length_a   1.000
_cell.length_b   1.000
_cell.length_c   1.000
_cell.angle_alpha   90.00
_cell.angle_beta   90.00
_cell.angle_gamma   90.00
#
_symmetry.space_group_name_H-M   'P 1'
#
loop_
_entity.id
_entity.type
_entity.pdbx_description
1 polymer ?
#
loop_
_entity_poly.entity_id
_entity_poly.type
_entity_poly.pdbx_seq_one_letter_code
_entity_poly.pdbx_strand_id
1 'polypeptide(L)'
;MDRWSIVTTLNYLPHDNEVDIVLAKAKHYRTDQGRDIVNKMVRVADLTRNAFMNGDISTVMSPRTVITWAENADIFKDIGFAFRLTFLNKCDELERPIVAEFYQRCFGVELPESSVNVALS
;
A
#
# COMPACT_ATOMS: atom_id res chain seq x y z
N MET A 1 -13.91 -40.53 17.65
CA MET A 1 -13.55 -39.85 16.38
C MET A 1 -12.89 -38.55 16.78
N ASP A 2 -11.56 -38.54 16.90
CA ASP A 2 -10.82 -37.44 17.52
C ASP A 2 -10.69 -36.29 16.53
N ARG A 3 -11.43 -35.21 16.78
CA ARG A 3 -11.28 -33.94 16.04
C ARG A 3 -10.34 -33.05 16.83
N TRP A 4 -9.19 -32.75 16.27
CA TRP A 4 -8.32 -31.69 16.75
C TRP A 4 -8.49 -30.44 15.89
N SER A 5 -8.53 -29.29 16.56
CA SER A 5 -8.55 -27.98 15.92
C SER A 5 -7.30 -27.22 16.33
N ILE A 6 -6.54 -26.73 15.35
CA ILE A 6 -5.36 -25.89 15.56
C ILE A 6 -5.68 -24.52 14.98
N VAL A 7 -5.52 -23.48 15.80
CA VAL A 7 -5.64 -22.08 15.38
C VAL A 7 -4.26 -21.45 15.47
N THR A 8 -3.81 -20.83 14.39
CA THR A 8 -2.57 -20.07 14.34
C THR A 8 -2.85 -18.66 13.86
N THR A 9 -2.08 -17.71 14.38
CA THR A 9 -2.09 -16.32 13.94
C THR A 9 -1.03 -16.11 12.86
N LEU A 10 -1.39 -15.39 11.80
CA LEU A 10 -0.46 -14.90 10.79
C LEU A 10 -0.51 -13.37 10.81
N ASN A 11 0.59 -12.76 11.26
CA ASN A 11 0.76 -11.32 11.30
C ASN A 11 1.50 -10.81 10.06
N TYR A 12 1.63 -9.49 9.94
CA TYR A 12 2.39 -8.86 8.87
C TYR A 12 3.86 -9.30 8.89
N LEU A 13 4.42 -9.39 7.69
CA LEU A 13 5.81 -9.80 7.51
C LEU A 13 6.75 -8.63 7.81
N PRO A 14 8.02 -8.91 8.16
CA PRO A 14 9.07 -7.90 8.13
C PRO A 14 9.11 -7.22 6.75
N HIS A 15 9.41 -5.92 6.76
CA HIS A 15 9.41 -5.08 5.56
C HIS A 15 10.17 -5.71 4.38
N ASP A 16 11.41 -6.13 4.61
CA ASP A 16 12.28 -6.69 3.57
C ASP A 16 11.72 -7.99 2.97
N ASN A 17 11.08 -8.82 3.80
CA ASN A 17 10.45 -10.05 3.33
C ASN A 17 9.26 -9.74 2.40
N GLU A 18 8.48 -8.71 2.72
CA GLU A 18 7.38 -8.28 1.86
C GLU A 18 7.90 -7.67 0.54
N VAL A 19 8.96 -6.86 0.59
CA VAL A 19 9.64 -6.33 -0.61
C VAL A 19 10.07 -7.48 -1.52
N ASP A 20 10.71 -8.50 -0.97
CA ASP A 20 11.16 -9.66 -1.73
C ASP A 20 10.00 -10.46 -2.32
N ILE A 21 8.88 -10.60 -1.60
CA ILE A 21 7.65 -11.23 -2.11
C ILE A 21 7.05 -10.43 -3.26
N VAL A 22 6.98 -9.10 -3.14
CA VAL A 22 6.47 -8.22 -4.19
C VAL A 22 7.36 -8.32 -5.43
N LEU A 23 8.68 -8.22 -5.29
CA LEU A 23 9.64 -8.40 -6.40
C LEU A 23 9.60 -9.80 -7.01
N ALA A 24 9.26 -10.82 -6.21
CA ALA A 24 9.09 -12.17 -6.73
C ALA A 24 7.94 -12.25 -7.74
N LYS A 25 6.85 -11.48 -7.51
CA LYS A 25 5.65 -11.43 -8.36
C LYS A 25 5.75 -10.38 -9.47
N ALA A 26 6.09 -9.14 -9.12
CA ALA A 26 6.27 -8.00 -10.03
C ALA A 26 7.70 -7.99 -10.61
N LYS A 27 8.00 -8.95 -11.49
CA LYS A 27 9.36 -9.20 -12.01
C LYS A 27 9.99 -8.00 -12.73
N HIS A 28 9.19 -7.11 -13.30
CA HIS A 28 9.62 -5.88 -13.97
C HIS A 28 10.31 -4.89 -13.03
N TYR A 29 10.09 -4.98 -11.72
CA TYR A 29 10.78 -4.16 -10.71
C TYR A 29 12.07 -4.77 -10.17
N ARG A 30 12.56 -5.90 -10.72
CA ARG A 30 13.85 -6.53 -10.31
C ARG A 30 15.07 -5.78 -10.86
N THR A 31 15.15 -4.50 -10.55
CA THR A 31 16.30 -3.61 -10.80
C THR A 31 16.56 -2.81 -9.52
N ASP A 32 17.71 -2.17 -9.38
CA ASP A 32 18.01 -1.38 -8.17
C ASP A 32 17.00 -0.24 -7.99
N GLN A 33 16.67 0.45 -9.09
CA GLN A 33 15.64 1.50 -9.10
C GLN A 33 14.23 0.94 -8.81
N GLY A 34 13.90 -0.21 -9.39
CA GLY A 34 12.61 -0.86 -9.15
C GLY A 34 12.46 -1.35 -7.72
N ARG A 35 13.54 -1.83 -7.10
CA ARG A 35 13.57 -2.20 -5.69
C ARG A 35 13.34 -1.00 -4.79
N ASP A 36 13.90 0.18 -5.08
CA ASP A 36 13.61 1.41 -4.33
C ASP A 36 12.13 1.80 -4.41
N ILE A 37 11.51 1.68 -5.59
CA ILE A 37 10.07 1.90 -5.77
C ILE A 37 9.26 0.93 -4.91
N VAL A 38 9.57 -0.37 -4.94
CA VAL A 38 8.86 -1.38 -4.12
C VAL A 38 9.06 -1.14 -2.63
N ASN A 39 10.25 -0.73 -2.18
CA ASN A 39 10.47 -0.33 -0.77
C ASN A 39 9.52 0.79 -0.35
N LYS A 40 9.36 1.82 -1.19
CA LYS A 40 8.40 2.91 -0.94
C LYS A 40 6.96 2.41 -0.93
N MET A 41 6.59 1.50 -1.82
CA MET A 41 5.25 0.90 -1.83
C MET A 41 4.94 0.13 -0.53
N VAL A 42 5.86 -0.70 -0.07
CA VAL A 42 5.73 -1.43 1.20
C VAL A 42 5.72 -0.47 2.38
N ARG A 43 6.50 0.62 2.33
CA ARG A 43 6.48 1.65 3.38
C ARG A 43 5.12 2.33 3.50
N VAL A 44 4.45 2.65 2.38
CA VAL A 44 3.06 3.15 2.40
C VAL A 44 2.15 2.11 3.07
N ALA A 45 2.27 0.83 2.70
CA ALA A 45 1.48 -0.23 3.33
C ALA A 45 1.72 -0.31 4.85
N ASP A 46 2.96 -0.17 5.33
CA ASP A 46 3.27 -0.16 6.75
C ASP A 46 2.63 1.03 7.48
N LEU A 47 2.65 2.22 6.88
CA LEU A 47 1.96 3.40 7.45
C LEU A 47 0.44 3.16 7.53
N THR A 48 -0.17 2.62 6.48
CA THR A 48 -1.61 2.30 6.49
C THR A 48 -1.97 1.25 7.55
N ARG A 49 -1.11 0.25 7.78
CA ARG A 49 -1.32 -0.78 8.82
C ARG A 49 -1.20 -0.19 10.21
N ASN A 50 -0.25 0.72 10.44
CA ASN A 50 -0.12 1.43 11.70
C ASN A 50 -1.34 2.31 11.98
N ALA A 51 -1.80 3.07 10.98
CA ALA A 51 -3.01 3.87 11.06
C ALA A 51 -4.26 3.02 11.34
N PHE A 52 -4.38 1.86 10.69
CA PHE A 52 -5.46 0.91 10.94
C PHE A 52 -5.42 0.36 12.37
N MET A 53 -4.24 0.00 12.89
CA MET A 53 -4.09 -0.46 14.28
C MET A 53 -4.42 0.63 15.31
N ASN A 54 -4.17 1.90 14.98
CA ASN A 54 -4.52 3.04 15.82
C ASN A 54 -6.01 3.43 15.72
N GLY A 55 -6.73 2.93 14.72
CA GLY A 55 -8.13 3.30 14.44
C GLY A 55 -8.29 4.59 13.63
N ASP A 56 -7.21 5.10 13.02
CA ASP A 56 -7.23 6.31 12.18
C ASP A 56 -7.88 6.07 10.81
N ILE A 57 -7.79 4.83 10.30
CA ILE A 57 -8.43 4.39 9.06
C ILE A 57 -9.08 3.01 9.23
N SER A 58 -10.11 2.74 8.44
CA SER A 58 -10.88 1.50 8.47
C SER A 58 -10.45 0.48 7.41
N THR A 59 -9.62 0.89 6.44
CA THR A 59 -9.18 0.04 5.33
C THR A 59 -7.71 -0.34 5.47
N VAL A 60 -7.39 -1.63 5.37
CA VAL A 60 -6.03 -2.15 5.54
C VAL A 60 -5.37 -2.60 4.22
N MET A 61 -4.07 -2.32 4.05
CA MET A 61 -3.28 -2.85 2.94
C MET A 61 -2.67 -4.21 3.27
N SER A 62 -3.03 -5.23 2.50
CA SER A 62 -2.36 -6.53 2.51
C SER A 62 -1.16 -6.56 1.54
N PRO A 63 -0.22 -7.52 1.69
CA PRO A 63 0.83 -7.73 0.68
C PRO A 63 0.28 -7.97 -0.73
N ARG A 64 -0.91 -8.56 -0.85
CA ARG A 64 -1.60 -8.72 -2.14
C ARG A 64 -1.95 -7.38 -2.76
N THR A 65 -2.40 -6.42 -1.95
CA THR A 65 -2.69 -5.06 -2.41
C THR A 65 -1.44 -4.39 -2.98
N VAL A 66 -0.28 -4.58 -2.34
CA VAL A 66 1.00 -4.05 -2.84
C VAL A 66 1.40 -4.68 -4.17
N ILE A 67 1.24 -6.00 -4.32
CA ILE A 67 1.49 -6.69 -5.60
C ILE A 67 0.58 -6.15 -6.70
N THR A 68 -0.73 -6.06 -6.46
CA THR A 68 -1.69 -5.52 -7.44
C THR A 68 -1.37 -4.07 -7.80
N TRP A 69 -0.94 -3.27 -6.84
CA TRP A 69 -0.51 -1.89 -7.11
C TRP A 69 0.73 -1.85 -8.00
N ALA A 70 1.74 -2.66 -7.72
CA ALA A 70 2.95 -2.77 -8.54
C ALA A 70 2.66 -3.24 -9.98
N GLU A 71 1.72 -4.16 -10.16
CA GLU A 71 1.28 -4.61 -11.49
C GLU A 71 0.51 -3.49 -12.23
N ASN A 72 -0.41 -2.82 -11.55
CA ASN A 72 -1.16 -1.70 -12.13
C ASN A 72 -0.26 -0.53 -12.51
N ALA A 73 0.78 -0.24 -11.71
CA ALA A 73 1.74 0.81 -12.02
C ALA A 73 2.49 0.55 -13.34
N ASP A 74 2.76 -0.72 -13.66
CA ASP A 74 3.34 -1.09 -14.96
C ASP A 74 2.35 -1.01 -16.11
N ILE A 75 1.08 -1.33 -15.87
CA ILE A 75 0.02 -1.23 -16.90
C ILE A 75 -0.24 0.24 -17.26
N PHE A 76 -0.46 1.08 -16.25
CA PHE A 76 -0.84 2.48 -16.45
C PHE A 76 0.36 3.42 -16.65
N LYS A 77 1.59 2.95 -16.37
CA LYS A 77 2.82 3.76 -16.38
C LYS A 77 2.76 4.98 -15.46
N ASP A 78 1.95 4.89 -14.40
CA ASP A 78 1.77 5.92 -13.38
C ASP A 78 1.53 5.25 -12.01
N ILE A 79 2.48 5.45 -11.09
CA ILE A 79 2.47 4.86 -9.76
C ILE A 79 1.35 5.45 -8.89
N GLY A 80 1.13 6.77 -8.97
CA GLY A 80 0.16 7.49 -8.15
C GLY A 80 -1.27 7.17 -8.61
N PHE A 81 -1.50 7.16 -9.93
CA PHE A 81 -2.77 6.72 -10.48
C PHE A 81 -3.08 5.26 -10.13
N ALA A 82 -2.10 4.37 -10.27
CA ALA A 82 -2.27 2.97 -9.90
C ALA A 82 -2.56 2.78 -8.40
N PHE A 83 -1.97 3.60 -7.53
CA PHE A 83 -2.26 3.59 -6.09
C PHE A 83 -3.71 3.96 -5.82
N ARG A 84 -4.20 5.01 -6.49
CA ARG A 84 -5.57 5.51 -6.33
C ARG A 84 -6.60 4.44 -6.66
N LEU A 85 -6.44 3.79 -7.82
CA LEU A 85 -7.32 2.70 -8.26
C LEU A 85 -7.22 1.45 -7.37
N THR A 86 -6.02 1.14 -6.89
CA THR A 86 -5.78 -0.11 -6.15
C THR A 86 -6.26 -0.02 -4.70
N PHE A 87 -6.09 1.14 -4.05
CA PHE A 87 -6.31 1.28 -2.61
C PHE A 87 -7.09 2.54 -2.23
N LEU A 88 -6.63 3.75 -2.62
CA LEU A 88 -7.19 5.00 -2.10
C LEU A 88 -8.71 5.12 -2.32
N ASN A 89 -9.19 4.75 -3.50
CA ASN A 89 -10.62 4.82 -3.84
C ASN A 89 -11.50 3.89 -3.01
N LYS A 90 -10.91 2.88 -2.36
CA LYS A 90 -11.62 1.96 -1.46
C LYS A 90 -11.73 2.48 -0.04
N CYS A 91 -10.91 3.48 0.32
CA CYS A 91 -10.95 4.11 1.64
C CYS A 91 -12.18 5.03 1.74
N ASP A 92 -12.66 5.21 2.97
CA ASP A 92 -13.67 6.21 3.28
C ASP A 92 -13.19 7.60 2.86
N GLU A 93 -14.11 8.44 2.39
CA GLU A 93 -13.78 9.77 1.86
C GLU A 93 -13.08 10.66 2.90
N LEU A 94 -13.45 10.54 4.18
CA LEU A 94 -12.83 11.29 5.27
C LEU A 94 -11.41 10.80 5.61
N GLU A 95 -11.08 9.56 5.24
CA GLU A 95 -9.77 8.94 5.49
C GLU A 95 -8.78 9.18 4.33
N ARG A 96 -9.28 9.49 3.12
CA ARG A 96 -8.43 9.67 1.93
C ARG A 96 -7.32 10.70 2.09
N PRO A 97 -7.52 11.87 2.75
CA PRO A 97 -6.43 12.82 2.97
C PRO A 97 -5.29 12.23 3.80
N ILE A 98 -5.61 11.41 4.80
CA ILE A 98 -4.61 10.74 5.66
C ILE A 98 -3.79 9.74 4.81
N VAL A 99 -4.48 8.94 3.98
CA VAL A 99 -3.80 7.97 3.12
C VAL A 99 -2.97 8.66 2.02
N ALA A 100 -3.43 9.79 1.50
CA ALA A 100 -2.68 10.61 0.55
C ALA A 100 -1.40 11.19 1.18
N GLU A 101 -1.45 11.57 2.46
CA GLU A 101 -0.27 12.01 3.24
C GLU A 101 0.77 10.91 3.37
N PHE A 102 0.36 9.66 3.61
CA PHE A 102 1.28 8.51 3.63
C PHE A 102 1.98 8.30 2.29
N TYR A 103 1.23 8.45 1.19
CA TYR A 103 1.81 8.40 -0.15
C TYR A 103 2.84 9.52 -0.36
N GLN A 104 2.48 10.77 0.00
CA GLN A 104 3.38 11.92 -0.09
C GLN A 104 4.65 11.73 0.74
N ARG A 105 4.57 11.22 1.96
CA ARG A 105 5.74 10.94 2.81
C ARG A 105 6.71 9.92 2.20
N CYS A 106 6.20 8.95 1.46
CA CYS A 106 7.02 7.89 0.87
C CYS A 106 7.55 8.25 -0.52
N PHE A 107 6.76 8.95 -1.33
CA PHE A 107 7.09 9.24 -2.73
C PHE A 107 7.47 10.70 -2.99
N GLY A 108 7.21 11.61 -2.06
CA GLY A 108 7.45 13.05 -2.22
C GLY A 108 6.53 13.71 -3.25
N VAL A 109 5.39 13.08 -3.58
CA VAL A 109 4.44 13.52 -4.61
C VAL A 109 3.05 13.65 -4.00
N GLU A 110 2.40 14.78 -4.25
CA GLU A 110 1.02 15.02 -3.82
C GLU A 110 0.01 14.35 -4.77
N LEU A 111 -1.00 13.72 -4.19
CA LEU A 111 -2.15 13.20 -4.93
C LEU A 111 -3.29 14.24 -4.99
N PRO A 112 -4.20 14.15 -5.97
CA PRO A 112 -5.37 15.04 -6.04
C PRO A 112 -6.20 15.07 -4.75
N GLU A 113 -6.28 13.97 -4.02
CA GLU A 113 -7.04 13.83 -2.77
C GLU A 113 -6.32 14.38 -1.53
N SER A 114 -5.16 15.02 -1.70
CA SER A 114 -4.44 15.68 -0.60
C SER A 114 -5.27 16.86 -0.06
N SER A 115 -5.21 17.11 1.25
CA SER A 115 -6.00 18.14 1.95
C SER A 115 -5.87 19.55 1.36
N VAL A 116 -4.77 19.84 0.66
CA VAL A 116 -4.54 21.10 -0.06
C VAL A 116 -5.56 21.34 -1.18
N ASN A 117 -6.04 20.29 -1.85
CA ASN A 117 -7.00 20.42 -2.96
C ASN A 117 -8.47 20.48 -2.49
N VAL A 118 -8.78 19.91 -1.32
CA VAL A 118 -10.13 19.98 -0.73
C VAL A 118 -10.47 21.41 -0.31
N ALA A 119 -9.48 22.22 0.08
CA ALA A 119 -9.67 23.63 0.40
C ALA A 119 -9.89 24.54 -0.83
N LEU A 120 -9.63 24.02 -2.04
CA LEU A 120 -9.72 24.75 -3.32
C LEU A 120 -10.87 24.26 -4.21
N SER A 121 -11.70 23.34 -3.72
CA SER A 121 -12.85 22.76 -4.44
C SER A 121 -14.18 23.32 -3.94
#